data_AF-A0A9N9DV17-F1
#
_entry.id   AF-A0A9N9DV17-F1
#
_cell.length_a   1.000
_cell.length_b   1.000
_cell.length_c   1.000
_cell.angle_alpha   90.00
_cell.angle_beta   90.00
_cell.angle_gamma   90.00
#
_symmetry.space_group_name_H-M   'P 1'
#
loop_
_entity.id
_entity.type
_entity.pdbx_description
1 polymer ?
#
loop_
_entity_poly.entity_id
_entity_poly.type
_entity_poly.pdbx_seq_one_letter_code
_entity_poly.pdbx_strand_id
1 'polypeptide(L)'
;MESEYKLLLSNYSLTCDLEEKYLVTLSYLTLVEKYDIPVKETKNAIETQLQIPISKRINPNKDYFEYYYVPTGKKERDETYDEYVIREMKEETRITIQELFYVRTNEKFRVFPDRKECLCRCTVYYIYIDEQIPIRTEPDKYDKWIFKH
;
A
#
# COMPACT_ATOMS: atom_id res chain seq x y z
N MET A 1 -4.31 20.38 -22.06
CA MET A 1 -4.49 20.66 -20.62
C MET A 1 -5.27 19.59 -19.87
N GLU A 2 -6.60 19.42 -20.01
CA GLU A 2 -7.34 18.41 -19.21
C GLU A 2 -7.01 16.95 -19.59
N SER A 3 -6.67 16.72 -20.87
CA SER A 3 -6.23 15.41 -21.39
C SER A 3 -4.82 15.04 -20.95
N GLU A 4 -3.89 15.98 -20.92
CA GLU A 4 -2.50 15.76 -20.48
C GLU A 4 -2.39 15.55 -18.96
N TYR A 5 -3.23 16.23 -18.17
CA TYR A 5 -3.30 16.03 -16.71
C TYR A 5 -3.83 14.64 -16.34
N LYS A 6 -4.87 14.15 -17.05
CA LYS A 6 -5.37 12.77 -16.91
C LYS A 6 -4.32 11.74 -17.35
N LEU A 7 -3.56 12.03 -18.42
CA LEU A 7 -2.47 11.17 -18.90
C LEU A 7 -1.28 11.12 -17.92
N LEU A 8 -0.94 12.25 -17.30
CA LEU A 8 0.08 12.34 -16.24
C LEU A 8 -0.35 11.58 -14.99
N LEU A 9 -1.63 11.67 -14.59
CA LEU A 9 -2.17 10.92 -13.45
C LEU A 9 -2.25 9.41 -13.73
N SER A 10 -2.63 9.00 -14.95
CA SER A 10 -2.65 7.58 -15.33
C SER A 10 -1.24 7.01 -15.42
N ASN A 11 -0.28 7.77 -15.95
CA ASN A 11 1.13 7.37 -15.97
C ASN A 11 1.71 7.35 -14.55
N TYR A 12 1.34 8.29 -13.68
CA TYR A 12 1.78 8.33 -12.29
C TYR A 12 1.30 7.12 -11.48
N SER A 13 0.02 6.72 -11.62
CA SER A 13 -0.49 5.51 -10.97
C SER A 13 0.17 4.23 -11.48
N LEU A 14 0.46 4.16 -12.80
CA LEU A 14 1.18 3.04 -13.41
C LEU A 14 2.67 2.98 -12.99
N THR A 15 3.33 4.12 -12.84
CA THR A 15 4.71 4.19 -12.34
C THR A 15 4.80 3.89 -10.85
N CYS A 16 3.80 4.30 -10.04
CA CYS A 16 3.71 3.89 -8.63
C CYS A 16 3.47 2.38 -8.51
N ASP A 17 2.59 1.79 -9.32
CA ASP A 17 2.36 0.34 -9.32
C ASP A 17 3.65 -0.44 -9.67
N LEU A 18 4.43 0.01 -10.66
CA LEU A 18 5.68 -0.64 -11.05
C LEU A 18 6.80 -0.43 -10.04
N GLU A 19 6.96 0.78 -9.49
CA GLU A 19 7.93 1.04 -8.43
C GLU A 19 7.60 0.28 -7.15
N GLU A 20 6.33 0.22 -6.75
CA GLU A 20 5.91 -0.52 -5.56
C GLU A 20 6.10 -2.03 -5.76
N LYS A 21 5.70 -2.58 -6.92
CA LYS A 21 6.01 -3.99 -7.27
C LYS A 21 7.51 -4.27 -7.26
N TYR A 22 8.32 -3.36 -7.82
CA TYR A 22 9.78 -3.49 -7.86
C TYR A 22 10.40 -3.43 -6.46
N LEU A 23 9.89 -2.56 -5.58
CA LEU A 23 10.40 -2.39 -4.22
C LEU A 23 9.98 -3.50 -3.27
N VAL A 24 8.76 -4.03 -3.43
CA VAL A 24 8.32 -5.25 -2.76
C VAL A 24 9.22 -6.42 -3.19
N THR A 25 9.52 -6.51 -4.49
CA THR A 25 10.45 -7.52 -5.02
C THR A 25 11.86 -7.36 -4.42
N LEU A 26 12.40 -6.14 -4.36
CA LEU A 26 13.71 -5.87 -3.77
C LEU A 26 13.77 -6.20 -2.28
N SER A 27 12.73 -5.81 -1.51
CA SER A 27 12.67 -6.08 -0.07
C SER A 27 12.60 -7.59 0.21
N TYR A 28 11.88 -8.34 -0.63
CA TYR A 28 11.83 -9.80 -0.54
C TYR A 28 13.16 -10.46 -0.94
N LEU A 29 13.86 -9.96 -1.96
CA LEU A 29 15.22 -10.44 -2.29
C LEU A 29 16.17 -10.26 -1.09
N THR A 30 16.08 -9.15 -0.36
CA THR A 30 16.82 -8.94 0.89
C THR A 30 16.45 -9.95 1.98
N LEU A 31 15.19 -10.38 2.07
CA LEU A 31 14.74 -11.40 3.03
C LEU A 31 15.20 -12.80 2.63
N VAL A 32 15.15 -13.12 1.34
CA VAL A 32 15.66 -14.38 0.78
C VAL A 32 17.15 -14.53 1.08
N GLU A 33 17.93 -13.47 0.91
CA GLU A 33 19.35 -13.44 1.30
C GLU A 33 19.54 -13.60 2.82
N LYS A 34 18.68 -12.97 3.63
CA LYS A 34 18.78 -13.04 5.10
C LYS A 34 18.44 -14.43 5.66
N TYR A 35 17.49 -15.14 5.04
CA TYR A 35 16.94 -16.41 5.55
C TYR A 35 17.27 -17.63 4.68
N ASP A 36 18.16 -17.48 3.70
CA ASP A 36 18.68 -18.54 2.81
C ASP A 36 17.58 -19.33 2.07
N ILE A 37 16.61 -18.59 1.50
CA ILE A 37 15.46 -19.16 0.78
C ILE A 37 15.87 -19.49 -0.67
N PRO A 38 15.62 -20.69 -1.23
CA PRO A 38 16.02 -21.02 -2.60
C PRO A 38 15.34 -20.12 -3.66
N VAL A 39 16.15 -19.44 -4.53
CA VAL A 39 15.75 -18.32 -5.43
C VAL A 39 15.15 -18.76 -6.79
N LYS A 40 15.34 -20.01 -7.23
CA LYS A 40 15.11 -20.41 -8.64
C LYS A 40 13.65 -20.77 -8.97
N GLU A 41 12.87 -21.18 -7.98
CA GLU A 41 11.43 -21.44 -8.10
C GLU A 41 10.60 -20.17 -7.85
N THR A 42 11.26 -19.09 -7.44
CA THR A 42 10.66 -18.00 -6.69
C THR A 42 10.15 -16.88 -7.59
N LYS A 43 10.73 -16.57 -8.77
CA LYS A 43 10.21 -15.46 -9.60
C LYS A 43 8.77 -15.70 -10.11
N ASN A 44 8.49 -16.89 -10.64
CA ASN A 44 7.14 -17.27 -11.06
C ASN A 44 6.22 -17.46 -9.84
N ALA A 45 6.74 -17.97 -8.71
CA ALA A 45 6.00 -18.05 -7.46
C ALA A 45 5.69 -16.66 -6.87
N ILE A 46 6.57 -15.67 -6.99
CA ILE A 46 6.41 -14.28 -6.53
C ILE A 46 5.29 -13.60 -7.33
N GLU A 47 5.30 -13.73 -8.66
CA GLU A 47 4.25 -13.20 -9.54
C GLU A 47 2.90 -13.94 -9.35
N THR A 48 2.89 -15.18 -8.84
CA THR A 48 1.65 -15.95 -8.58
C THR A 48 1.19 -15.98 -7.11
N GLN A 49 2.07 -15.74 -6.12
CA GLN A 49 1.80 -15.86 -4.67
C GLN A 49 1.68 -14.51 -3.95
N LEU A 50 2.27 -13.42 -4.45
CA LEU A 50 2.05 -12.10 -3.87
C LEU A 50 0.68 -11.57 -4.31
N GLN A 51 -0.36 -12.14 -3.73
CA GLN A 51 -1.70 -11.62 -3.79
C GLN A 51 -1.75 -10.35 -2.93
N ILE A 52 -1.66 -9.17 -3.56
CA ILE A 52 -1.73 -7.90 -2.83
C ILE A 52 -3.20 -7.55 -2.65
N PRO A 53 -3.70 -7.43 -1.40
CA PRO A 53 -5.05 -6.99 -1.16
C PRO A 53 -5.17 -5.50 -1.46
N ILE A 54 -6.07 -5.16 -2.37
CA ILE A 54 -6.43 -3.79 -2.69
C ILE A 54 -7.94 -3.61 -2.59
N SER A 55 -8.37 -2.40 -2.30
CA SER A 55 -9.78 -2.01 -2.34
C SER A 55 -9.95 -0.73 -3.15
N LYS A 56 -11.17 -0.44 -3.61
CA LYS A 56 -11.51 0.80 -4.33
C LYS A 56 -12.08 1.82 -3.34
N ARG A 57 -11.64 3.08 -3.43
CA ARG A 57 -12.23 4.18 -2.66
C ARG A 57 -13.58 4.57 -3.26
N ILE A 58 -14.65 4.48 -2.48
CA ILE A 58 -16.03 4.73 -2.96
C ILE A 58 -16.68 5.97 -2.34
N ASN A 59 -15.99 6.65 -1.43
CA ASN A 59 -16.49 7.89 -0.84
C ASN A 59 -15.99 9.11 -1.64
N PRO A 60 -16.89 9.92 -2.23
CA PRO A 60 -16.52 11.09 -3.03
C PRO A 60 -15.84 12.20 -2.24
N ASN A 61 -15.94 12.18 -0.91
CA ASN A 61 -15.29 13.15 -0.03
C ASN A 61 -13.86 12.75 0.36
N LYS A 62 -13.37 11.57 -0.06
CA LYS A 62 -11.99 11.14 0.18
C LYS A 62 -11.08 11.50 -0.98
N ASP A 63 -9.81 11.78 -0.65
CA ASP A 63 -8.72 11.84 -1.63
C ASP A 63 -8.70 10.58 -2.49
N TYR A 64 -8.45 10.77 -3.78
CA TYR A 64 -8.39 9.70 -4.78
C TYR A 64 -9.67 8.86 -4.85
N PHE A 65 -10.84 9.52 -4.81
CA PHE A 65 -12.13 8.88 -5.08
C PHE A 65 -12.08 8.08 -6.38
N GLU A 66 -12.57 6.83 -6.32
CA GLU A 66 -12.55 5.81 -7.37
C GLU A 66 -11.21 5.14 -7.68
N TYR A 67 -10.13 5.48 -6.98
CA TYR A 67 -8.84 4.82 -7.16
C TYR A 67 -8.74 3.56 -6.28
N TYR A 68 -7.95 2.60 -6.74
CA TYR A 68 -7.53 1.47 -5.92
C TYR A 68 -6.46 1.90 -4.91
N TYR A 69 -6.45 1.26 -3.76
CA TYR A 69 -5.49 1.54 -2.71
C TYR A 69 -5.21 0.27 -1.88
N VAL A 70 -4.05 0.28 -1.19
CA VAL A 70 -3.67 -0.65 -0.12
C VAL A 70 -3.98 -0.01 1.24
N PRO A 71 -4.16 -0.78 2.33
CA PRO A 71 -4.47 -0.21 3.64
C PRO A 71 -3.53 0.94 4.02
N THR A 72 -4.11 2.07 4.41
CA THR A 72 -3.34 3.30 4.63
C THR A 72 -4.13 4.30 5.45
N GLY A 73 -3.45 5.09 6.27
CA GLY A 73 -4.09 6.16 7.01
C GLY A 73 -3.17 7.29 7.38
N LYS A 74 -3.43 7.86 8.54
CA LYS A 74 -2.66 8.99 9.05
C LYS A 74 -2.02 8.59 10.37
N LYS A 75 -0.72 8.89 10.46
CA LYS A 75 0.00 8.76 11.71
C LYS A 75 -0.51 9.78 12.73
N GLU A 76 -0.90 9.31 13.91
CA GLU A 76 -1.23 10.11 15.08
C GLU A 76 0.03 10.66 15.77
N ARG A 77 -0.16 11.67 16.61
CA ARG A 77 0.97 12.43 17.19
C ARG A 77 1.90 11.55 18.03
N ASP A 78 1.33 10.68 18.84
CA ASP A 78 2.04 9.96 19.91
C ASP A 78 2.30 8.49 19.59
N GLU A 79 2.09 8.05 18.34
CA GLU A 79 2.44 6.69 17.89
C GLU A 79 3.80 6.66 17.16
N THR A 80 4.44 5.49 17.13
CA THR A 80 5.54 5.18 16.20
C THR A 80 4.99 4.84 14.81
N TYR A 81 5.86 4.75 13.80
CA TYR A 81 5.40 4.31 12.47
C TYR A 81 4.95 2.85 12.45
N ASP A 82 5.55 2.00 13.27
CA ASP A 82 5.19 0.58 13.33
C ASP A 82 3.83 0.39 14.02
N GLU A 83 3.59 1.09 15.14
CA GLU A 83 2.28 1.12 15.81
C GLU A 83 1.17 1.65 14.90
N TYR A 84 1.48 2.72 14.16
CA TYR A 84 0.61 3.28 13.12
C TYR A 84 0.18 2.23 12.09
N VAL A 85 1.14 1.50 11.50
CA VAL A 85 0.83 0.49 10.47
C VAL A 85 0.02 -0.66 11.06
N ILE A 86 0.38 -1.14 12.25
CA ILE A 86 -0.36 -2.20 12.94
C ILE A 86 -1.80 -1.78 13.21
N ARG A 87 -2.00 -0.55 13.70
CA ARG A 87 -3.32 0.02 13.98
C ARG A 87 -4.16 0.15 12.72
N GLU A 88 -3.66 0.81 11.67
CA GLU A 88 -4.38 1.00 10.41
C GLU A 88 -4.73 -0.32 9.74
N MET A 89 -3.79 -1.28 9.70
CA MET A 89 -4.08 -2.63 9.19
C MET A 89 -5.23 -3.27 9.98
N LYS A 90 -5.22 -3.17 11.31
CA LYS A 90 -6.28 -3.73 12.12
C LYS A 90 -7.63 -3.02 11.90
N GLU A 91 -7.63 -1.71 11.77
CA GLU A 91 -8.81 -0.88 11.56
C GLU A 91 -9.47 -1.15 10.20
N GLU A 92 -8.70 -1.15 9.11
CA GLU A 92 -9.24 -1.25 7.74
C GLU A 92 -9.49 -2.70 7.27
N THR A 93 -8.78 -3.68 7.86
CA THR A 93 -8.80 -5.07 7.36
C THR A 93 -9.07 -6.15 8.41
N ARG A 94 -9.00 -5.82 9.72
CA ARG A 94 -8.95 -6.78 10.84
C ARG A 94 -7.76 -7.74 10.86
N ILE A 95 -6.79 -7.60 9.96
CA ILE A 95 -5.59 -8.43 9.94
C ILE A 95 -4.71 -8.14 11.16
N THR A 96 -4.13 -9.19 11.71
CA THR A 96 -3.01 -9.10 12.65
C THR A 96 -1.70 -9.35 11.90
N ILE A 97 -0.76 -8.39 11.95
CA ILE A 97 0.54 -8.50 11.29
C ILE A 97 1.43 -9.47 12.08
N GLN A 98 2.06 -10.43 11.39
CA GLN A 98 3.02 -11.37 11.97
C GLN A 98 4.45 -10.80 11.90
N GLU A 99 4.82 -10.27 10.73
CA GLU A 99 6.11 -9.63 10.51
C GLU A 99 5.93 -8.33 9.75
N LEU A 100 6.67 -7.30 10.16
CA LEU A 100 6.61 -5.95 9.62
C LEU A 100 8.01 -5.54 9.17
N PHE A 101 8.14 -5.14 7.91
CA PHE A 101 9.39 -4.76 7.30
C PHE A 101 9.30 -3.36 6.72
N TYR A 102 10.07 -2.44 7.29
CA TYR A 102 10.22 -1.11 6.70
C TYR A 102 10.87 -1.22 5.31
N VAL A 103 10.26 -0.56 4.32
CA VAL A 103 10.79 -0.49 2.95
C VAL A 103 11.44 0.86 2.70
N ARG A 104 10.64 1.93 2.77
CA ARG A 104 11.11 3.30 2.52
C ARG A 104 10.17 4.35 3.10
N THR A 105 10.70 5.54 3.30
CA THR A 105 9.92 6.76 3.49
C THR A 105 10.11 7.68 2.30
N ASN A 106 9.01 8.09 1.68
CA ASN A 106 9.00 9.12 0.64
C ASN A 106 8.45 10.42 1.20
N GLU A 107 9.06 11.53 0.81
CA GLU A 107 8.60 12.86 1.14
C GLU A 107 8.31 13.64 -0.13
N LYS A 108 7.09 14.21 -0.20
CA LYS A 108 6.72 15.11 -1.29
C LYS A 108 5.75 16.16 -0.80
N PHE A 109 5.85 17.36 -1.34
CA PHE A 109 4.77 18.34 -1.21
C PHE A 109 3.59 17.88 -2.03
N ARG A 110 2.38 17.97 -1.46
CA ARG A 110 1.14 17.68 -2.17
C ARG A 110 0.07 18.68 -1.76
N VAL A 111 -0.83 18.99 -2.69
CA VAL A 111 -2.03 19.79 -2.45
C VAL A 111 -3.17 18.87 -2.02
N PHE A 112 -3.74 19.12 -0.85
CA PHE A 112 -4.89 18.38 -0.31
C PHE A 112 -6.23 18.98 -0.81
N PRO A 113 -7.39 18.33 -0.63
CA PRO A 113 -8.67 18.86 -1.09
C PRO A 113 -9.03 20.25 -0.53
N ASP A 114 -8.48 20.61 0.63
CA ASP A 114 -8.60 21.95 1.22
C ASP A 114 -7.74 23.02 0.53
N ARG A 115 -7.07 22.65 -0.57
CA ARG A 115 -6.16 23.46 -1.39
C ARG A 115 -4.89 23.89 -0.68
N LYS A 116 -4.57 23.33 0.48
CA LYS A 116 -3.30 23.58 1.16
C LYS A 116 -2.24 22.65 0.62
N GLU A 117 -1.10 23.23 0.25
CA GLU A 117 0.12 22.46 0.00
C GLU A 117 0.81 22.18 1.32
N CYS A 118 1.02 20.90 1.61
CA CYS A 118 1.71 20.45 2.81
C CYS A 118 2.73 19.39 2.44
N LEU A 119 3.82 19.31 3.22
CA LEU A 119 4.76 18.20 3.13
C LEU A 119 4.03 16.92 3.57
N CYS A 120 3.95 15.95 2.66
CA CYS A 120 3.42 14.63 2.93
C CYS A 120 4.59 13.64 3.00
N ARG A 121 4.75 13.04 4.18
CA ARG A 121 5.69 11.95 4.43
C ARG A 121 4.92 10.64 4.46
N CYS A 122 5.21 9.75 3.52
CA CYS A 122 4.58 8.44 3.40
C CYS A 122 5.62 7.36 3.66
N THR A 123 5.40 6.53 4.67
CA THR A 123 6.26 5.38 4.96
C THR A 123 5.57 4.12 4.44
N VAL A 124 6.31 3.32 3.68
CA VAL A 124 5.85 2.08 3.06
C VAL A 124 6.48 0.90 3.78
N TYR A 125 5.65 -0.09 4.06
CA TYR A 125 6.03 -1.32 4.72
C TYR A 125 5.60 -2.53 3.89
N TYR A 126 6.40 -3.59 3.96
CA TYR A 126 6.01 -4.94 3.58
C TYR A 126 5.59 -5.69 4.83
N ILE A 127 4.51 -6.47 4.74
CA ILE A 127 3.93 -7.18 5.88
C ILE A 127 3.71 -8.64 5.52
N TYR A 128 3.96 -9.51 6.50
CA TYR A 128 3.53 -10.89 6.44
C TYR A 128 2.31 -11.08 7.33
N ILE A 129 1.25 -11.65 6.74
CA ILE A 129 -0.08 -11.76 7.37
C ILE A 129 -0.57 -13.21 7.42
N ASP A 130 0.29 -14.17 7.08
CA ASP A 130 -0.06 -15.59 6.95
C ASP A 130 -1.23 -15.80 5.98
N GLU A 131 -2.17 -16.72 6.26
CA GLU A 131 -3.33 -17.03 5.41
C GLU A 131 -4.56 -16.12 5.65
N GLN A 132 -4.39 -14.99 6.36
CA GLN A 132 -5.51 -14.11 6.70
C GLN A 132 -6.08 -13.40 5.47
N ILE A 133 -7.41 -13.34 5.38
CA ILE A 133 -8.13 -12.60 4.32
C ILE A 133 -8.65 -11.27 4.91
N PRO A 134 -8.34 -10.11 4.29
CA PRO A 134 -8.86 -8.81 4.73
C PRO A 134 -10.40 -8.77 4.80
N ILE A 135 -10.92 -8.22 5.89
CA ILE A 135 -12.36 -7.97 6.06
C ILE A 135 -12.64 -6.51 5.75
N ARG A 136 -13.72 -6.23 5.01
CA ARG A 136 -14.19 -4.85 4.76
C ARG A 136 -14.81 -4.28 6.04
N THR A 137 -14.07 -3.45 6.76
CA THR A 137 -14.53 -2.84 8.02
C THR A 137 -15.20 -1.49 7.84
N GLU A 138 -14.87 -0.75 6.77
CA GLU A 138 -15.37 0.59 6.50
C GLU A 138 -16.20 0.65 5.19
N PRO A 139 -17.43 0.09 5.18
CA PRO A 139 -18.20 -0.05 3.96
C PRO A 139 -18.59 1.27 3.30
N ASP A 140 -18.72 2.36 4.06
CA ASP A 140 -19.07 3.69 3.52
C ASP A 140 -17.87 4.41 2.88
N LYS A 141 -16.65 3.87 3.04
CA LYS A 141 -15.41 4.47 2.57
C LYS A 141 -14.80 3.69 1.41
N TYR A 142 -14.87 2.36 1.47
CA TYR A 142 -14.15 1.47 0.56
C TYR A 142 -15.03 0.32 0.08
N ASP A 143 -14.73 -0.22 -1.11
CA ASP A 143 -15.36 -1.42 -1.63
C ASP A 143 -14.77 -2.70 -0.99
N LYS A 144 -15.22 -3.88 -1.44
CA LYS A 144 -14.64 -5.17 -1.04
C LYS A 144 -13.15 -5.25 -1.42
N TRP A 145 -12.39 -5.95 -0.59
CA TRP A 145 -11.01 -6.31 -0.88
C TRP A 145 -10.95 -7.31 -2.04
N ILE A 146 -10.02 -7.10 -2.96
CA ILE A 146 -9.68 -8.02 -4.04
C ILE A 146 -8.17 -8.23 -4.02
N PHE A 147 -7.73 -9.40 -4.48
CA PHE A 147 -6.32 -9.70 -4.61
C PHE A 147 -5.86 -9.46 -6.05
N LYS A 148 -4.77 -8.72 -6.23
CA LYS A 148 -4.11 -8.56 -7.53
C LYS A 148 -2.77 -9.27 -7.56
N HIS A 149 -2.45 -9.81 -8.74
CA HIS A 149 -1.16 -10.35 -9.16
C HIS A 149 -0.33 -9.24 -9.86
#